data_AF-A0A0A1ZVL7-F1
#
_entry.id   AF-A0A0A1ZVL7-F1
#
_cell.length_a   1.000
_cell.length_b   1.000
_cell.length_c   1.000
_cell.angle_alpha   90.00
_cell.angle_beta   90.00
_cell.angle_gamma   90.00
#
_symmetry.space_group_name_H-M   'P 1'
#
loop_
_entity.id
_entity.type
_entity.pdbx_description
1 polymer ?
#
loop_
_entity_poly.entity_id
_entity_poly.type
_entity_poly.pdbx_seq_one_letter_code
_entity_poly.pdbx_strand_id
1 'polypeptide(L)'
;MTKDFDDTNWKQEILGSLEFNQSKFASKFLKNGPKSFMQSIYLGYLYTRWKKLKGYDKFDPKENTGQMQSSLKEFWKRTKSR
;
A
#
# COMPACT_ATOMS: atom_id res chain seq x y z
N MET A 1 1.35 18.26 4.30
CA MET A 1 0.10 17.66 3.83
C MET A 1 -0.55 16.96 5.00
N THR A 2 -1.73 17.42 5.42
CA THR A 2 -2.53 16.78 6.47
C THR A 2 -3.14 15.50 5.91
N LYS A 3 -2.94 14.36 6.57
CA LYS A 3 -3.64 13.12 6.21
C LYS A 3 -5.11 13.27 6.59
N ASP A 4 -6.01 12.77 5.72
CA ASP A 4 -7.46 12.77 5.95
C ASP A 4 -7.95 11.65 6.88
N PHE A 5 -7.03 10.79 7.34
CA PHE A 5 -7.33 9.70 8.26
C PHE A 5 -6.16 9.47 9.22
N ASP A 6 -6.48 9.02 10.44
CA ASP A 6 -5.51 8.64 11.46
C ASP A 6 -5.07 7.18 11.26
N ASP A 7 -3.77 6.97 11.10
CA ASP A 7 -3.16 5.65 11.00
C ASP A 7 -2.28 5.29 12.21
N THR A 8 -2.23 6.09 13.27
CA THR A 8 -1.31 5.88 14.41
C THR A 8 -1.39 4.47 15.01
N ASN A 9 -2.59 3.86 15.06
CA ASN A 9 -2.83 2.54 15.65
C ASN A 9 -3.15 1.42 14.65
N TRP A 10 -2.93 1.63 13.35
CA TRP A 10 -3.35 0.68 12.30
C TRP A 10 -2.84 -0.76 12.51
N LYS A 11 -1.62 -0.92 13.07
CA LYS A 11 -1.01 -2.23 13.35
C LYS A 11 -1.77 -3.02 14.42
N GLN A 12 -2.29 -2.35 15.43
CA GLN A 12 -3.08 -2.99 16.49
C GLN A 12 -4.46 -3.36 15.97
N GLU A 13 -5.07 -2.49 15.17
CA GLU A 13 -6.38 -2.74 14.58
C GLU A 13 -6.36 -3.92 13.61
N ILE A 14 -5.36 -3.98 12.72
CA ILE A 14 -5.23 -5.11 11.78
C ILE A 14 -4.90 -6.40 12.53
N LEU A 15 -4.13 -6.34 13.62
CA LEU A 15 -3.84 -7.48 14.48
C LEU A 15 -5.11 -8.01 15.18
N GLY A 16 -6.00 -7.10 15.60
CA GLY A 16 -7.29 -7.44 16.22
C GLY A 16 -8.34 -7.96 15.22
N SER A 17 -8.12 -7.79 13.91
CA SER A 17 -9.05 -8.27 12.90
C SER A 17 -9.00 -9.80 12.74
N LEU A 18 -10.18 -10.44 12.73
CA LEU A 18 -10.34 -11.89 12.62
C LEU A 18 -9.69 -12.48 11.35
N GLU A 19 -9.67 -11.72 10.25
CA GLU A 19 -9.08 -12.16 8.97
C GLU A 19 -7.56 -12.34 9.04
N PHE A 20 -6.86 -11.51 9.83
CA PHE A 20 -5.39 -11.55 9.89
C PHE A 20 -4.84 -12.33 11.08
N ASN A 21 -5.63 -12.47 12.14
CA ASN A 21 -5.22 -13.14 13.37
C ASN A 21 -4.97 -14.65 13.17
N GLN A 22 -5.50 -15.23 12.09
CA GLN A 22 -5.25 -16.63 11.73
C GLN A 22 -3.77 -16.90 11.37
N SER A 23 -3.03 -15.89 10.90
CA SER A 23 -1.62 -16.05 10.57
C SER A 23 -0.72 -15.74 11.77
N LYS A 24 -0.20 -16.80 12.40
CA LYS A 24 0.85 -16.71 13.45
C LYS A 24 2.09 -15.92 12.99
N PHE A 25 2.38 -15.94 11.69
CA PHE A 25 3.47 -15.17 11.10
C PHE A 25 3.17 -13.66 11.11
N ALA A 26 2.01 -13.25 10.59
CA ALA A 26 1.64 -11.84 10.52
C ALA A 26 1.54 -11.20 11.91
N SER A 27 0.99 -11.91 12.89
CA SER A 27 0.88 -11.42 14.27
C SER A 27 2.23 -11.24 14.95
N LYS A 28 3.14 -12.21 14.82
CA LYS A 28 4.53 -12.10 15.33
C LYS A 28 5.30 -10.99 14.60
N PHE A 29 5.03 -10.82 13.31
CA PHE A 29 5.66 -9.82 12.47
C PHE A 29 5.25 -8.39 12.85
N LEU A 30 3.95 -8.14 13.03
CA LEU A 30 3.43 -6.83 13.42
C LEU A 30 3.93 -6.37 14.81
N LYS A 31 4.16 -7.31 15.73
CA LYS A 31 4.70 -7.03 17.07
C LYS A 31 6.21 -6.73 17.07
N ASN A 32 6.99 -7.50 16.31
CA ASN A 32 8.45 -7.41 16.33
C ASN A 32 9.04 -6.45 15.27
N GLY A 33 8.25 -6.05 14.27
CA GLY A 33 8.67 -5.20 13.17
C GLY A 33 9.49 -5.93 12.07
N PRO A 34 9.70 -5.27 10.91
CA PRO A 34 10.48 -5.81 9.82
C PRO A 34 11.98 -5.80 10.12
N LYS A 35 12.64 -6.92 9.86
CA LYS A 35 14.10 -7.10 9.97
C LYS A 35 14.80 -7.24 8.63
N SER A 36 14.05 -7.32 7.53
CA SER A 36 14.59 -7.43 6.17
C SER A 36 13.80 -6.58 5.19
N PHE A 37 14.38 -6.28 4.03
CA PHE A 37 13.71 -5.52 2.97
C PHE A 37 12.39 -6.16 2.54
N MET A 38 12.40 -7.48 2.27
CA MET A 38 11.19 -8.21 1.87
C MET A 38 10.10 -8.16 2.94
N GLN A 39 10.51 -8.18 4.20
CA GLN A 39 9.60 -7.97 5.32
C GLN A 39 9.01 -6.55 5.32
N SER A 40 9.80 -5.51 5.04
CA SER A 40 9.28 -4.15 4.88
C SER A 40 8.25 -4.03 3.76
N ILE A 41 8.47 -4.70 2.62
CA ILE A 41 7.48 -4.78 1.53
C ILE A 41 6.19 -5.45 2.02
N TYR A 42 6.31 -6.55 2.75
CA TYR A 42 5.16 -7.24 3.35
C TYR A 42 4.40 -6.36 4.35
N LEU A 43 5.10 -5.55 5.15
CA LEU A 43 4.46 -4.57 6.04
C LEU A 43 3.66 -3.52 5.26
N GLY A 44 4.20 -3.03 4.15
CA GLY A 44 3.49 -2.13 3.24
C GLY A 44 2.22 -2.78 2.67
N TYR A 45 2.29 -4.05 2.29
CA TYR A 45 1.12 -4.82 1.84
C TYR A 45 0.04 -4.90 2.93
N LEU A 46 0.43 -5.21 4.18
CA LEU A 46 -0.51 -5.25 5.31
C LEU A 46 -1.17 -3.88 5.55
N TYR A 47 -0.41 -2.80 5.45
CA TYR A 47 -0.95 -1.44 5.58
C TYR A 47 -2.01 -1.14 4.51
N THR A 48 -1.73 -1.47 3.24
CA THR A 48 -2.70 -1.30 2.15
C THR A 48 -3.96 -2.14 2.37
N ARG A 49 -3.83 -3.36 2.90
CA ARG A 49 -4.98 -4.21 3.25
C ARG A 49 -5.81 -3.60 4.38
N TRP A 50 -5.19 -3.06 5.43
CA TRP A 50 -5.91 -2.35 6.50
C TRP A 50 -6.67 -1.14 5.96
N LYS A 51 -6.06 -0.33 5.08
CA LYS A 51 -6.75 0.78 4.43
C LYS A 51 -7.99 0.32 3.66
N LYS A 52 -7.93 -0.82 2.97
CA LYS A 52 -9.09 -1.41 2.28
C LYS A 52 -10.19 -1.85 3.24
N LEU A 53 -9.84 -2.51 4.33
CA LEU A 53 -10.80 -2.91 5.37
C LEU A 53 -11.52 -1.71 6.01
N LYS A 54 -10.82 -0.57 6.13
CA LYS A 54 -11.38 0.67 6.67
C LYS A 54 -12.05 1.57 5.64
N GLY A 55 -11.96 1.24 4.35
CA GLY A 55 -12.44 2.10 3.26
C GLY A 55 -11.60 3.36 3.04
N TYR A 56 -10.35 3.39 3.53
CA TYR A 56 -9.39 4.47 3.32
C TYR A 56 -8.66 4.38 1.97
N ASP A 57 -8.88 3.31 1.21
CA ASP A 57 -8.39 3.15 -0.17
C ASP A 57 -8.77 4.33 -1.07
N LYS A 58 -9.88 5.02 -0.77
CA LYS A 58 -10.34 6.23 -1.48
C LYS A 58 -9.41 7.43 -1.35
N PHE A 59 -8.54 7.44 -0.33
CA PHE A 59 -7.57 8.50 -0.09
C PHE A 59 -6.22 8.19 -0.73
N ASP A 60 -6.07 6.99 -1.33
CA ASP A 60 -4.86 6.70 -2.09
C ASP A 60 -4.77 7.66 -3.28
N PRO A 61 -3.55 8.13 -3.60
CA PRO A 61 -3.37 9.04 -4.71
C PRO A 61 -4.00 8.43 -5.96
N LYS A 62 -4.88 9.21 -6.60
CA LYS A 62 -5.52 8.80 -7.85
C LYS A 62 -4.43 8.43 -8.86
N GLU A 63 -4.76 7.51 -9.77
CA GLU A 63 -3.89 7.23 -10.90
C GLU A 63 -3.44 8.53 -11.54
N ASN A 64 -2.15 8.58 -11.87
CA ASN A 64 -1.60 9.74 -12.55
C ASN A 64 -2.07 9.74 -14.00
N THR A 65 -3.30 10.21 -14.21
CA THR A 65 -3.89 10.47 -15.53
C THR A 65 -3.37 11.77 -16.13
N GLY A 66 -2.48 12.48 -15.41
CA GLY A 66 -1.84 13.72 -15.83
C GLY A 66 -0.31 13.59 -15.95
N GLN A 67 0.34 14.72 -16.25
CA GLN A 67 1.78 14.91 -16.43
C GLN A 67 2.57 13.74 -17.08
N MET A 68 2.78 13.86 -18.39
CA MET A 68 3.81 13.16 -19.16
C MET A 68 3.77 11.62 -19.15
N GLN A 69 2.69 11.00 -18.69
CA GLN A 69 2.45 9.58 -18.94
C GLN A 69 1.94 9.36 -20.37
N SER A 70 2.52 8.36 -21.03
CA SER A 70 2.09 7.86 -22.34
C SER A 70 2.23 6.35 -22.28
N SER A 71 1.35 5.62 -22.95
CA SER A 71 1.54 4.18 -23.10
C SER A 71 2.89 3.89 -23.79
N LEU A 72 3.47 2.71 -23.55
CA LEU A 72 4.72 2.31 -24.21
C LEU A 72 4.60 2.42 -25.74
N LYS A 73 3.41 2.11 -26.28
CA LYS A 73 3.08 2.25 -27.70
C LYS A 73 3.13 3.70 -28.18
N GLU A 74 2.52 4.64 -27.45
CA GLU A 74 2.54 6.07 -27.78
C GLU A 74 3.92 6.69 -27.64
N PHE A 75 4.68 6.26 -26.62
CA PHE A 75 6.06 6.66 -26.43
C PHE A 75 6.90 6.31 -27.66
N TRP A 76 6.84 5.05 -28.12
CA TRP A 76 7.57 4.60 -29.31
C TRP A 76 7.11 5.28 -30.60
N LYS A 77 5.82 5.58 -30.74
CA LYS A 77 5.30 6.35 -31.89
C LYS A 77 5.91 7.75 -31.93
N ARG A 78 6.04 8.42 -30.78
CA ARG A 78 6.61 9.76 -30.64
C ARG A 78 8.14 9.80 -30.84
N THR A 79 8.85 8.74 -30.47
CA THR A 79 10.32 8.66 -30.60
C THR A 79 10.80 8.13 -31.96
N LYS A 80 10.01 7.28 -32.64
CA LYS A 80 10.34 6.78 -33.99
C LYS A 80 10.04 7.78 -35.12
N SER A 81 9.17 8.76 -34.88
CA SER A 81 8.81 9.79 -35.87
C SER A 81 9.79 10.98 -35.91
N ARG A 82 10.95 10.84 -35.28
CA ARG A 82 11.99 11.86 -35.14
C ARG A 82 13.28 11.32 -35.73
#